data_AF-A0A832YJL0-F1
#
_entry.id   AF-A0A832YJL0-F1
#
_cell.length_a   1.000
_cell.length_b   1.000
_cell.length_c   1.000
_cell.angle_alpha   90.00
_cell.angle_beta   90.00
_cell.angle_gamma   90.00
#
_symmetry.space_group_name_H-M   'P 1'
#
loop_
_entity.id
_entity.type
_entity.pdbx_description
1 polymer ?
#
loop_
_entity_poly.entity_id
_entity_poly.type
_entity_poly.pdbx_seq_one_letter_code
_entity_poly.pdbx_strand_id
1 'polypeptide(L)'
;MHKNTVLAILLIASPILFVLAAYPDSFSMSWNQGRGGFLFGLAFIVAEIVGIKFVVSKNRLIFGIPLVIATVIYFIVLDFGLHDYIMNAAPAFNVVGCSIGNPQGCIYSWGWLWDFVVITIFVITAAIIMFGKKWIRIVIAGPVFLGGSAIILSLDTFFPFDTLGPLQYFVPYLVQTNVWVINALELGLATARDNIMFLQG
;
A
#
# COMPACT_ATOMS: atom_id res chain seq x y z
N MET A 1 -24.26 7.91 -12.46
CA MET A 1 -23.62 8.11 -11.14
C MET A 1 -24.00 9.48 -10.60
N HIS A 2 -24.28 9.64 -9.30
CA HIS A 2 -24.65 10.95 -8.74
C HIS A 2 -23.42 11.85 -8.56
N LYS A 3 -23.57 13.17 -8.75
CA LYS A 3 -22.49 14.17 -8.60
C LYS A 3 -21.76 14.04 -7.25
N ASN A 4 -22.49 13.78 -6.16
CA ASN A 4 -21.88 13.62 -4.83
C ASN A 4 -21.03 12.35 -4.70
N THR A 5 -21.36 11.28 -5.43
CA THR A 5 -20.57 10.04 -5.44
C THR A 5 -19.27 10.25 -6.21
N VAL A 6 -19.30 11.00 -7.31
CA VAL A 6 -18.07 11.43 -8.02
C VAL A 6 -17.18 12.25 -7.09
N LEU A 7 -17.75 13.21 -6.35
CA LEU A 7 -16.99 14.03 -5.40
C LEU A 7 -16.40 13.19 -4.25
N ALA A 8 -17.11 12.17 -3.77
CA ALA A 8 -16.57 11.24 -2.78
C ALA A 8 -15.34 10.48 -3.30
N ILE A 9 -15.43 9.96 -4.53
CA ILE A 9 -14.30 9.28 -5.19
C ILE A 9 -13.12 10.24 -5.31
N LEU A 10 -13.36 11.45 -5.81
CA LEU A 10 -12.29 12.46 -5.98
C LEU A 10 -11.64 12.82 -4.64
N LEU A 11 -12.42 12.96 -3.57
CA LEU A 11 -11.88 13.23 -2.23
C LEU A 11 -11.03 12.07 -1.72
N ILE A 12 -11.49 10.82 -1.81
CA ILE A 12 -10.71 9.67 -1.35
C ILE A 12 -9.47 9.45 -2.24
N ALA A 13 -9.58 9.69 -3.54
CA ALA A 13 -8.47 9.58 -4.48
C ALA A 13 -7.42 10.69 -4.30
N SER A 14 -7.82 11.86 -3.78
CA SER A 14 -7.01 13.06 -3.83
C SER A 14 -5.62 12.96 -3.18
N PRO A 15 -5.41 12.33 -2.00
CA PRO A 15 -4.06 12.22 -1.46
C PRO A 15 -3.17 11.29 -2.29
N ILE A 16 -3.72 10.21 -2.86
CA ILE A 16 -2.96 9.29 -3.72
C ILE A 16 -2.57 10.00 -5.02
N LEU A 17 -3.51 10.72 -5.64
CA LEU A 17 -3.25 11.50 -6.85
C LEU A 17 -2.27 12.65 -6.61
N PHE A 18 -2.35 13.30 -5.45
CA PHE A 18 -1.39 14.31 -5.03
C PHE A 18 0.01 13.72 -4.93
N VAL A 19 0.17 12.59 -4.24
CA VAL A 19 1.47 11.93 -4.10
C VAL A 19 2.01 11.46 -5.44
N LEU A 20 1.16 10.97 -6.34
CA LEU A 20 1.55 10.61 -7.71
C LEU A 20 2.08 11.80 -8.51
N ALA A 21 1.47 12.97 -8.35
CA ALA A 21 1.87 14.18 -9.07
C ALA A 21 3.12 14.84 -8.46
N ALA A 22 3.22 14.89 -7.13
CA ALA A 22 4.30 15.56 -6.42
C ALA A 22 5.56 14.69 -6.28
N TYR A 23 5.39 13.37 -6.16
CA TYR A 23 6.45 12.40 -5.90
C TYR A 23 6.40 11.21 -6.88
N PRO A 24 6.40 11.44 -8.20
CA PRO A 24 6.24 10.36 -9.19
C PRO A 24 7.33 9.29 -9.05
N ASP A 25 8.57 9.69 -8.72
CA ASP A 25 9.71 8.79 -8.59
C ASP A 25 9.58 7.83 -7.38
N SER A 26 8.68 8.12 -6.44
CA SER A 26 8.39 7.22 -5.31
C SER A 26 7.51 6.02 -5.70
N PHE A 27 6.96 5.99 -6.92
CA PHE A 27 6.10 4.91 -7.41
C PHE A 27 6.91 3.83 -8.13
N SER A 28 7.46 2.90 -7.37
CA SER A 28 7.97 1.62 -7.89
C SER A 28 6.95 0.49 -7.72
N MET A 29 6.86 -0.39 -8.71
CA MET A 29 6.05 -1.62 -8.66
C MET A 29 6.83 -2.75 -7.96
N SER A 30 7.29 -2.47 -6.74
CA SER A 30 7.87 -3.48 -5.85
C SER A 30 6.96 -3.67 -4.63
N TRP A 31 7.01 -4.85 -4.05
CA TRP A 31 6.22 -5.19 -2.86
C TRP A 31 6.83 -4.61 -1.57
N ASN A 32 8.15 -4.36 -1.55
CA ASN A 32 8.88 -3.82 -0.40
C ASN A 32 9.45 -2.41 -0.62
N GLN A 33 9.26 -1.85 -1.82
CA GLN A 33 9.79 -0.54 -2.17
C GLN A 33 8.75 0.30 -2.92
N GLY A 34 8.59 1.53 -2.44
CA GLY A 34 7.81 2.59 -3.07
C GLY A 34 6.31 2.50 -2.83
N ARG A 35 5.59 3.40 -3.48
CA ARG A 35 4.16 3.66 -3.28
C ARG A 35 3.27 3.08 -4.38
N GLY A 36 3.80 2.17 -5.22
CA GLY A 36 3.06 1.56 -6.33
C GLY A 36 1.75 0.89 -5.89
N GLY A 37 1.73 0.29 -4.69
CA GLY A 37 0.53 -0.28 -4.08
C GLY A 37 -0.63 0.72 -3.92
N PHE A 38 -0.37 2.02 -3.80
CA PHE A 38 -1.42 3.02 -3.69
C PHE A 38 -2.33 3.05 -4.92
N LEU A 39 -1.77 2.79 -6.11
CA LEU A 39 -2.53 2.77 -7.35
C LEU A 39 -3.48 1.57 -7.42
N PHE A 40 -3.06 0.41 -6.91
CA PHE A 40 -3.94 -0.76 -6.78
C PHE A 40 -5.05 -0.52 -5.76
N GLY A 41 -4.70 0.01 -4.59
CA GLY A 41 -5.70 0.40 -3.58
C GLY A 41 -6.71 1.40 -4.15
N LEU A 42 -6.24 2.40 -4.88
CA LEU A 42 -7.09 3.37 -5.57
C LEU A 42 -8.01 2.70 -6.60
N ALA A 43 -7.48 1.81 -7.44
CA ALA A 43 -8.28 1.10 -8.44
C ALA A 43 -9.41 0.29 -7.80
N PHE A 44 -9.14 -0.41 -6.68
CA PHE A 44 -10.17 -1.14 -5.95
C PHE A 44 -11.24 -0.20 -5.38
N ILE A 45 -10.85 0.89 -4.72
CA ILE A 45 -11.79 1.88 -4.17
C ILE A 45 -12.69 2.45 -5.27
N VAL A 46 -12.11 2.84 -6.40
CA VAL A 46 -12.86 3.41 -7.52
C VAL A 46 -13.83 2.38 -8.09
N ALA A 47 -13.37 1.15 -8.35
CA ALA A 47 -14.21 0.08 -8.87
C ALA A 47 -15.40 -0.24 -7.95
N GLU A 48 -15.15 -0.34 -6.65
CA GLU A 48 -16.16 -0.58 -5.61
C GLU A 48 -17.20 0.56 -5.53
N ILE A 49 -16.76 1.82 -5.61
CA ILE A 49 -17.67 2.98 -5.51
C ILE A 49 -18.44 3.25 -6.83
N VAL A 50 -17.87 2.92 -7.99
CA VAL A 50 -18.59 3.07 -9.27
C VAL A 50 -19.76 2.07 -9.37
N GLY A 51 -19.60 0.88 -8.81
CA GLY A 51 -20.62 -0.18 -8.84
C GLY A 51 -21.88 0.09 -7.99
N ILE A 52 -21.87 1.11 -7.13
CA ILE A 52 -22.94 1.35 -6.16
C ILE A 52 -23.89 2.49 -6.56
N LYS A 53 -25.17 2.31 -6.24
CA LYS A 53 -26.21 3.36 -6.33
C LYS A 53 -26.30 4.24 -5.07
N PHE A 54 -25.34 4.13 -4.16
CA PHE A 54 -25.39 4.85 -2.88
C PHE A 54 -25.09 6.34 -3.06
N VAL A 55 -25.95 7.19 -2.49
CA VAL A 55 -25.80 8.65 -2.55
C VAL A 55 -25.15 9.14 -1.28
N VAL A 56 -23.96 9.72 -1.42
CA VAL A 56 -23.26 10.38 -0.31
C VAL A 56 -23.89 11.75 -0.04
N SER A 57 -24.16 12.07 1.23
CA SER A 57 -24.71 13.37 1.61
C SER A 57 -23.64 14.46 1.56
N LYS A 58 -24.03 15.69 1.18
CA LYS A 58 -23.10 16.83 1.08
C LYS A 58 -22.37 17.11 2.39
N ASN A 59 -23.06 17.03 3.52
CA ASN A 59 -22.46 17.31 4.83
C ASN A 59 -21.32 16.34 5.15
N ARG A 60 -21.43 15.07 4.77
CA ARG A 60 -20.36 14.07 4.97
C ARG A 60 -19.15 14.31 4.09
N LEU A 61 -19.34 14.87 2.88
CA LEU A 61 -18.21 15.23 2.00
C LEU A 61 -17.35 16.33 2.62
N ILE A 62 -17.97 17.32 3.28
CA ILE A 62 -17.25 18.43 3.94
C ILE A 62 -16.34 17.89 5.05
N PHE A 63 -16.79 16.91 5.83
CA PHE A 63 -15.97 16.27 6.86
C PHE A 63 -14.79 15.46 6.30
N GLY A 64 -14.79 15.12 5.01
CA GLY A 64 -13.64 14.47 4.36
C GLY A 64 -12.51 15.45 4.03
N ILE A 65 -12.79 16.75 3.88
CA ILE A 65 -11.80 17.76 3.47
C ILE A 65 -10.65 17.90 4.48
N PRO A 66 -10.90 18.03 5.80
CA PRO A 66 -9.81 18.12 6.77
C PRO A 66 -8.91 16.88 6.78
N LEU A 67 -9.46 15.69 6.53
CA LEU A 67 -8.68 14.46 6.45
C LEU A 67 -7.75 14.47 5.24
N VAL A 68 -8.26 14.88 4.08
CA VAL A 68 -7.44 15.04 2.87
C VAL A 68 -6.29 16.01 3.15
N ILE A 69 -6.59 17.17 3.73
CA ILE A 69 -5.57 18.18 4.05
C ILE A 69 -4.53 17.61 5.01
N ALA A 70 -4.95 16.93 6.08
CA ALA A 70 -4.04 16.33 7.05
C ALA A 70 -3.12 15.27 6.41
N THR A 71 -3.66 14.40 5.55
CA THR A 71 -2.88 13.37 4.86
C THR A 71 -1.93 13.99 3.83
N VAL A 72 -2.34 15.02 3.10
CA VAL A 72 -1.45 15.76 2.18
C VAL A 72 -0.33 16.46 2.95
N ILE A 73 -0.63 17.08 4.10
CA ILE A 73 0.38 17.69 4.97
C ILE A 73 1.41 16.65 5.43
N TYR A 74 0.97 15.45 5.82
CA TYR A 74 1.89 14.36 6.17
C TYR A 74 2.90 14.12 5.03
N PHE A 75 2.42 13.94 3.80
CA PHE A 75 3.31 13.67 2.67
C PHE A 75 4.24 14.83 2.33
N ILE A 76 3.78 16.07 2.47
CA ILE A 76 4.62 17.27 2.29
C ILE A 76 5.72 17.28 3.35
N VAL A 77 5.36 17.08 4.62
CA VAL A 77 6.28 17.20 5.75
C VAL A 77 7.33 16.09 5.79
N LEU A 78 7.13 14.97 5.09
CA LEU A 78 8.15 13.93 4.91
C LEU A 78 9.48 14.51 4.40
N ASP A 79 9.45 15.41 3.40
CA ASP A 79 10.66 16.04 2.86
C ASP A 79 11.26 17.10 3.79
N PHE A 80 10.47 17.63 4.74
CA PHE A 80 10.91 18.63 5.71
C PHE A 80 11.49 17.98 7.00
N GLY A 81 12.02 16.76 6.88
CA GLY A 81 12.73 16.06 7.96
C GLY A 81 11.90 15.07 8.76
N LEU A 82 10.60 14.90 8.47
CA LEU A 82 9.81 13.82 9.10
C LEU A 82 10.28 12.45 8.61
N HIS A 83 10.74 12.33 7.37
CA HIS A 83 11.34 11.09 6.89
C HIS A 83 12.57 10.69 7.72
N ASP A 84 13.50 11.62 7.94
CA ASP A 84 14.69 11.37 8.76
C ASP A 84 14.31 11.04 10.20
N TYR A 85 13.31 11.71 10.77
CA TYR A 85 12.81 11.41 12.09
C TYR A 85 12.27 9.97 12.19
N ILE A 86 11.46 9.54 11.21
CA ILE A 86 10.94 8.17 11.14
C ILE A 86 12.10 7.17 11.04
N MET A 87 13.08 7.41 10.16
CA MET A 87 14.22 6.51 10.00
C MET A 87 15.09 6.42 11.26
N ASN A 88 15.34 7.54 11.92
CA ASN A 88 16.10 7.59 13.17
C ASN A 88 15.39 6.93 14.36
N ALA A 89 14.07 6.76 14.28
CA ALA A 89 13.30 6.03 15.30
C ALA A 89 13.43 4.50 15.17
N ALA A 90 13.84 3.97 14.01
CA ALA A 90 13.90 2.53 13.76
C ALA A 90 14.73 1.73 14.79
N PRO A 91 15.92 2.19 15.24
CA PRO A 91 16.70 1.47 16.25
C PRO A 91 15.99 1.33 17.59
N ALA A 92 15.15 2.30 17.97
CA ALA A 92 14.41 2.27 19.24
C ALA A 92 13.34 1.16 19.27
N PHE A 93 12.85 0.73 18.10
CA PHE A 93 11.85 -0.33 17.97
C PHE A 93 12.47 -1.72 17.71
N ASN A 94 13.79 -1.87 17.90
CA ASN A 94 14.52 -3.10 17.58
C ASN A 94 14.22 -3.57 16.14
N VAL A 95 14.19 -2.65 15.17
CA VAL A 95 14.08 -3.03 13.76
C VAL A 95 15.33 -3.83 13.38
N VAL A 96 15.19 -5.17 13.34
CA VAL A 96 16.31 -6.14 13.36
C VAL A 96 16.94 -6.36 11.98
N GLY A 97 16.35 -5.82 10.91
CA GLY A 97 16.80 -6.03 9.54
C GLY A 97 18.11 -5.33 9.14
N CYS A 98 18.75 -4.60 10.07
CA CYS A 98 19.95 -3.79 9.85
C CYS A 98 21.23 -4.51 10.28
N SER A 99 21.54 -5.67 9.70
CA SER A 99 22.91 -6.20 9.77
C SER A 99 23.67 -5.83 8.50
N ILE A 100 24.94 -5.45 8.67
CA ILE A 100 25.89 -4.91 7.67
C ILE A 100 26.01 -5.80 6.40
N GLY A 101 25.53 -7.05 6.44
CA GLY A 101 25.52 -7.98 5.32
C GLY A 101 24.39 -7.82 4.28
N ASN A 102 23.32 -7.05 4.54
CA ASN A 102 22.26 -6.82 3.54
C ASN A 102 21.61 -5.42 3.67
N PRO A 103 22.22 -4.36 3.11
CA PRO A 103 21.71 -2.99 3.19
C PRO A 103 20.46 -2.73 2.33
N GLN A 104 20.02 -3.68 1.49
CA GLN A 104 19.01 -3.44 0.46
C GLN A 104 17.57 -3.76 0.89
N GLY A 105 17.37 -4.62 1.89
CA GLY A 105 16.05 -5.18 2.19
C GLY A 105 15.23 -4.43 3.26
N CYS A 106 15.84 -3.95 4.34
CA CYS A 106 15.08 -3.66 5.57
C CYS A 106 14.96 -2.18 5.96
N ILE A 107 15.84 -1.29 5.48
CA ILE A 107 15.79 0.15 5.81
C ILE A 107 14.68 0.85 5.01
N TYR A 108 14.41 0.40 3.77
CA TYR A 108 13.38 1.01 2.93
C TYR A 108 11.96 0.63 3.39
N SER A 109 11.71 -0.63 3.79
CA SER A 109 10.38 -1.11 4.18
C SER A 109 9.81 -0.38 5.40
N TRP A 110 10.66 0.04 6.35
CA TRP A 110 10.25 0.84 7.50
C TRP A 110 9.70 2.22 7.09
N GLY A 111 10.37 2.92 6.18
CA GLY A 111 9.89 4.22 5.69
C GLY A 111 8.55 4.07 4.96
N TRP A 112 8.45 3.09 4.06
CA TRP A 112 7.23 2.86 3.27
C TRP A 112 6.07 2.33 4.12
N LEU A 113 6.34 1.57 5.18
CA LEU A 113 5.34 1.07 6.12
C LEU A 113 4.45 2.22 6.61
N TRP A 114 5.05 3.32 7.08
CA TRP A 114 4.33 4.46 7.63
C TRP A 114 3.43 5.13 6.58
N ASP A 115 3.89 5.24 5.34
CA ASP A 115 3.09 5.77 4.24
C ASP A 115 1.85 4.90 4.00
N PHE A 116 2.01 3.57 4.00
CA PHE A 116 0.89 2.63 3.87
C PHE A 116 -0.05 2.66 5.09
N VAL A 117 0.49 2.83 6.31
CA VAL A 117 -0.33 2.98 7.52
C VAL A 117 -1.17 4.26 7.45
N VAL A 118 -0.55 5.40 7.13
CA VAL A 118 -1.23 6.70 7.08
C VAL A 118 -2.32 6.69 6.01
N ILE A 119 -2.03 6.17 4.81
CA ILE A 119 -3.05 6.11 3.75
C ILE A 119 -4.18 5.14 4.11
N THR A 120 -3.86 4.01 4.75
CA THR A 120 -4.88 3.04 5.19
C THR A 120 -5.82 3.67 6.22
N ILE A 121 -5.27 4.35 7.22
CA ILE A 121 -6.06 5.09 8.23
C ILE A 121 -6.94 6.12 7.53
N PHE A 122 -6.36 6.93 6.63
CA PHE A 122 -7.11 7.92 5.86
C PHE A 122 -8.29 7.30 5.11
N VAL A 123 -8.05 6.24 4.32
CA VAL A 123 -9.10 5.60 3.51
C VAL A 123 -10.20 5.01 4.41
N ILE A 124 -9.84 4.32 5.50
CA ILE A 124 -10.81 3.74 6.44
C ILE A 124 -11.64 4.86 7.08
N THR A 125 -11.00 5.90 7.61
CA THR A 125 -11.71 7.01 8.26
C THR A 125 -12.60 7.75 7.27
N ALA A 126 -12.11 8.02 6.05
CA ALA A 126 -12.91 8.64 4.98
C ALA A 126 -14.11 7.77 4.60
N ALA A 127 -13.92 6.44 4.47
CA ALA A 127 -14.99 5.51 4.16
C ALA A 127 -16.04 5.46 5.28
N ILE A 128 -15.63 5.45 6.54
CA ILE A 128 -16.52 5.50 7.70
C ILE A 128 -17.36 6.80 7.69
N ILE A 129 -16.72 7.96 7.45
CA ILE A 129 -17.42 9.25 7.43
C ILE A 129 -18.41 9.33 6.27
N MET A 130 -18.02 8.89 5.07
CA MET A 130 -18.85 9.01 3.87
C MET A 130 -19.99 7.99 3.85
N PHE A 131 -19.72 6.73 4.16
CA PHE A 131 -20.65 5.61 4.01
C PHE A 131 -21.28 5.14 5.33
N GLY A 132 -20.78 5.59 6.48
CA GLY A 132 -21.28 5.22 7.81
C GLY A 132 -21.12 3.73 8.10
N LYS A 133 -22.08 3.13 8.82
CA LYS A 133 -22.05 1.70 9.22
C LYS A 133 -21.94 0.70 8.06
N LYS A 134 -22.24 1.13 6.82
CA LYS A 134 -22.22 0.26 5.63
C LYS A 134 -20.89 0.27 4.90
N TRP A 135 -19.88 1.02 5.35
CA TRP A 135 -18.61 1.18 4.63
C TRP A 135 -17.94 -0.15 4.28
N ILE A 136 -17.92 -1.13 5.19
CA ILE A 136 -17.36 -2.48 4.98
C ILE A 136 -18.07 -3.23 3.84
N ARG A 137 -19.35 -2.98 3.59
CA ARG A 137 -20.07 -3.63 2.49
C ARG A 137 -19.88 -2.91 1.16
N ILE A 138 -19.32 -1.71 1.19
CA ILE A 138 -19.25 -0.80 0.04
C ILE A 138 -17.82 -0.67 -0.46
N VAL A 139 -16.85 -0.43 0.42
CA VAL A 139 -15.44 -0.14 0.06
C VAL A 139 -14.53 -0.90 1.03
N ILE A 140 -14.37 -2.21 0.83
CA ILE A 140 -13.54 -3.05 1.70
C ILE A 140 -12.25 -3.46 1.03
N ALA A 141 -12.27 -3.71 -0.28
CA ALA A 141 -11.11 -4.22 -1.01
C ALA A 141 -9.94 -3.22 -0.94
N GLY A 142 -10.20 -1.93 -1.13
CA GLY A 142 -9.19 -0.87 -1.02
C GLY A 142 -8.47 -0.85 0.35
N PRO A 143 -9.20 -0.64 1.46
CA PRO A 143 -8.64 -0.67 2.81
C PRO A 143 -7.91 -1.97 3.16
N VAL A 144 -8.47 -3.12 2.77
CA VAL A 144 -7.86 -4.43 3.06
C VAL A 144 -6.56 -4.60 2.27
N PHE A 145 -6.52 -4.16 1.02
CA PHE A 145 -5.30 -4.20 0.23
C PHE A 145 -4.21 -3.31 0.83
N LEU A 146 -4.51 -2.03 1.08
CA LEU A 146 -3.55 -1.07 1.63
C LEU A 146 -3.07 -1.49 3.03
N GLY A 147 -3.99 -1.94 3.89
CA GLY A 147 -3.67 -2.46 5.21
C GLY A 147 -2.87 -3.76 5.16
N GLY A 148 -3.20 -4.65 4.21
CA GLY A 148 -2.42 -5.87 3.94
C GLY A 148 -1.00 -5.55 3.51
N SER A 149 -0.80 -4.56 2.64
CA SER A 149 0.53 -4.06 2.27
C SER A 149 1.29 -3.51 3.47
N ALA A 150 0.63 -2.75 4.35
CA ALA A 150 1.25 -2.29 5.60
C ALA A 150 1.67 -3.47 6.49
N ILE A 151 0.86 -4.52 6.59
CA ILE A 151 1.21 -5.73 7.37
C ILE A 151 2.42 -6.44 6.75
N ILE A 152 2.47 -6.57 5.42
CA ILE A 152 3.62 -7.20 4.75
C ILE A 152 4.90 -6.40 4.98
N LEU A 153 4.85 -5.07 4.86
CA LEU A 153 5.99 -4.19 5.12
C LEU A 153 6.42 -4.23 6.59
N SER A 154 5.49 -4.37 7.53
CA SER A 154 5.83 -4.51 8.95
C SER A 154 6.51 -5.85 9.22
N LEU A 155 6.06 -6.93 8.60
CA LEU A 155 6.72 -8.24 8.68
C LEU A 155 8.16 -8.16 8.16
N ASP A 156 8.37 -7.51 7.01
CA ASP A 156 9.70 -7.31 6.41
C ASP A 156 10.60 -6.39 7.26
N THR A 157 10.00 -5.52 8.07
CA THR A 157 10.74 -4.63 8.96
C THR A 157 11.16 -5.33 10.27
N PHE A 158 10.27 -6.12 10.88
CA PHE A 158 10.50 -6.69 12.20
C PHE A 158 11.10 -8.10 12.19
N PHE A 159 10.92 -8.86 11.10
CA PHE A 159 11.45 -10.21 10.98
C PHE A 159 12.60 -10.23 9.97
N PRO A 160 13.79 -10.73 10.34
CA PRO A 160 14.88 -10.89 9.38
C PRO A 160 14.49 -11.83 8.23
N PHE A 161 15.07 -11.62 7.05
CA PHE A 161 14.97 -12.56 5.93
C PHE A 161 15.22 -13.99 6.43
N ASP A 162 14.42 -14.91 5.92
CA ASP A 162 14.53 -16.34 6.22
C ASP A 162 14.23 -16.79 7.67
N THR A 163 13.66 -15.93 8.51
CA THR A 163 13.25 -16.30 9.88
C THR A 163 11.79 -16.70 10.01
N LEU A 164 10.98 -16.48 8.97
CA LEU A 164 9.58 -16.89 8.89
C LEU A 164 9.47 -18.36 8.47
N GLY A 165 10.01 -19.27 9.28
CA GLY A 165 10.15 -20.71 8.97
C GLY A 165 8.89 -21.39 8.42
N PRO A 166 7.68 -21.19 8.98
CA PRO A 166 6.45 -21.77 8.43
C PRO A 166 6.08 -21.20 7.05
N LEU A 167 6.38 -19.93 6.76
CA LEU A 167 6.08 -19.30 5.49
C LEU A 167 7.07 -19.72 4.40
N GLN A 168 8.34 -19.93 4.75
CA GLN A 168 9.35 -20.46 3.83
C GLN A 168 8.99 -21.83 3.25
N TYR A 169 8.18 -22.62 3.94
CA TYR A 169 7.66 -23.87 3.38
C TYR A 169 6.75 -23.61 2.15
N PHE A 170 5.97 -22.54 2.17
CA PHE A 170 5.00 -22.24 1.11
C PHE A 170 5.59 -21.46 -0.07
N VAL A 171 6.64 -20.67 0.17
CA VAL A 171 7.24 -19.79 -0.85
C VAL A 171 7.71 -20.54 -2.11
N PRO A 172 8.41 -21.70 -2.05
CA PRO A 172 8.83 -22.42 -3.25
C PRO A 172 7.65 -22.85 -4.13
N TYR A 173 6.54 -23.28 -3.52
CA TYR A 173 5.34 -23.69 -4.26
C TYR A 173 4.69 -22.51 -4.98
N LEU A 174 4.65 -21.33 -4.36
CA LEU A 174 4.14 -20.12 -4.99
C LEU A 174 5.03 -19.65 -6.15
N VAL A 175 6.35 -19.70 -5.95
CA VAL A 175 7.34 -19.35 -6.99
C VAL A 175 7.22 -20.30 -8.18
N GLN A 176 7.13 -21.61 -7.95
CA GLN A 176 6.93 -22.59 -9.02
C GLN A 176 5.59 -22.41 -9.75
N THR A 177 4.52 -22.09 -9.02
CA THR A 177 3.21 -21.81 -9.63
C THR A 177 3.31 -20.60 -10.57
N ASN A 178 3.96 -19.51 -10.13
CA ASN A 178 4.15 -18.35 -10.97
C ASN A 178 5.01 -18.66 -12.21
N VAL A 179 6.09 -19.44 -12.07
CA VAL A 179 6.92 -19.88 -13.21
C VAL A 179 6.11 -20.69 -14.19
N TRP A 180 5.29 -21.61 -13.68
CA TRP A 180 4.39 -22.41 -14.50
C TRP A 180 3.40 -21.53 -15.27
N VAL A 181 2.77 -20.55 -14.62
CA VAL A 181 1.83 -19.61 -15.28
C VAL A 181 2.53 -18.82 -16.39
N ILE A 182 3.74 -18.29 -16.14
CA ILE A 182 4.48 -17.49 -17.12
C ILE A 182 4.84 -18.32 -18.35
N ASN A 183 5.35 -19.54 -18.15
CA ASN A 183 5.71 -20.44 -19.24
C ASN A 183 4.46 -20.96 -19.98
N ALA A 184 3.38 -21.27 -19.26
CA ALA A 184 2.14 -21.78 -19.84
C ALA A 184 1.39 -20.73 -20.68
N LEU A 185 1.51 -19.45 -20.33
CA LEU A 185 0.95 -18.32 -21.07
C LEU A 185 1.93 -17.72 -22.10
N GLU A 186 3.11 -18.33 -22.28
CA GLU A 186 4.18 -17.86 -23.18
C GLU A 186 4.57 -16.39 -22.97
N LEU A 187 4.49 -15.90 -21.73
CA LEU A 187 4.80 -14.50 -21.37
C LEU A 187 6.32 -14.23 -21.28
N GLY A 188 7.15 -15.28 -21.36
CA GLY A 188 8.62 -15.26 -21.27
C GLY A 188 9.18 -16.61 -20.80
N LEU A 189 10.52 -16.74 -20.70
CA LEU A 189 11.14 -17.92 -20.08
C LEU A 189 11.38 -17.66 -18.60
N ALA A 190 10.62 -18.36 -17.75
CA ALA A 190 10.77 -18.28 -16.30
C ALA A 190 11.37 -19.59 -15.75
N THR A 191 12.30 -19.46 -14.80
CA THR A 191 12.87 -20.59 -14.06
C THR A 191 12.87 -20.30 -12.56
N ALA A 192 12.56 -21.30 -11.75
CA ALA A 192 12.55 -21.19 -10.29
C ALA A 192 13.78 -21.87 -9.70
N ARG A 193 14.45 -21.21 -8.74
CA ARG A 193 15.45 -21.85 -7.88
C ARG A 193 15.16 -21.44 -6.44
N ASP A 194 14.81 -22.43 -5.62
CA ASP A 194 14.40 -22.23 -4.23
C ASP A 194 13.26 -21.21 -4.10
N ASN A 195 13.51 -20.09 -3.41
CA ASN A 195 12.54 -19.01 -3.18
C ASN A 195 12.64 -17.87 -4.21
N ILE A 196 13.45 -18.04 -5.27
CA ILE A 196 13.74 -16.98 -6.24
C ILE A 196 13.28 -17.40 -7.63
N MET A 197 12.62 -16.46 -8.31
CA MET A 197 12.26 -16.57 -9.72
C MET A 197 13.27 -15.83 -10.58
N PHE A 198 13.77 -16.49 -11.61
CA PHE A 198 14.56 -15.89 -12.67
C PHE A 198 13.69 -15.75 -13.92
N LEU A 199 13.61 -14.53 -14.43
CA LEU A 199 12.95 -14.20 -15.69
C LEU A 199 14.05 -13.96 -16.72
N GLN A 200 14.00 -14.69 -17.83
CA GLN A 200 14.87 -14.51 -18.97
C GLN A 200 14.00 -13.97 -20.11
N GLY A 201 14.16 -12.67 -20.36
CA GLY A 201 13.54 -11.93 -21.46
C GLY A 201 14.57 -11.63 -22.54
#